data_AF-A0A656GLL9-F1
#
_entry.id   AF-A0A656GLL9-F1
#
_cell.length_a   1.000
_cell.length_b   1.000
_cell.length_c   1.000
_cell.angle_alpha   90.00
_cell.angle_beta   90.00
_cell.angle_gamma   90.00
#
_symmetry.space_group_name_H-M   'P 1'
#
loop_
_entity.id
_entity.type
_entity.pdbx_description
1 polymer ?
#
loop_
_entity_poly.entity_id
_entity_poly.type
_entity_poly.pdbx_seq_one_letter_code
_entity_poly.pdbx_strand_id
1 'polypeptide(L)' 'QIDAYYMTEGRPYYQRQAAFLIEPERAIVFSTTSQTDFSVEQTQDWENLLASFQPRVSDTSPANGSEQE' A
#
# COMPACT_ATOMS: atom_id res chain seq x y z
N GLN A 1 -4.46 -5.07 -4.67
CA GLN A 1 -5.36 -3.94 -4.42
C GLN A 1 -6.78 -4.44 -4.30
N ILE A 2 -7.63 -3.75 -3.55
CA ILE A 2 -9.06 -4.00 -3.39
C ILE A 2 -9.79 -2.66 -3.45
N ASP A 3 -10.92 -2.63 -4.16
CA ASP A 3 -11.86 -1.51 -4.17
C ASP A 3 -13.09 -1.92 -3.36
N ALA A 4 -13.59 -1.02 -2.51
CA ALA A 4 -14.69 -1.26 -1.58
C ALA A 4 -15.70 -0.12 -1.62
N TYR A 5 -16.96 -0.48 -1.39
CA TYR A 5 -18.08 0.44 -1.24
C TYR A 5 -18.85 0.08 0.02
N TYR A 6 -19.09 1.05 0.90
CA TYR A 6 -19.87 0.85 2.12
C TYR A 6 -20.71 2.07 2.47
N MET A 7 -21.75 1.84 3.27
CA MET A 7 -22.64 2.88 3.78
C MET A 7 -22.43 3.04 5.28
N THR A 8 -22.22 4.26 5.75
CA THR A 8 -22.23 4.57 7.19
C THR A 8 -22.99 5.87 7.42
N GLU A 9 -23.84 5.89 8.45
CA GLU A 9 -24.70 7.05 8.79
C GLU A 9 -25.50 7.60 7.59
N GLY A 10 -25.94 6.71 6.70
CA GLY A 10 -26.69 7.07 5.49
C GLY A 10 -25.85 7.69 4.37
N ARG A 11 -24.52 7.74 4.51
CA ARG A 11 -23.60 8.29 3.50
C ARG A 11 -22.81 7.18 2.80
N PRO A 12 -22.65 7.27 1.46
CA PRO A 12 -21.80 6.35 0.71
C PRO A 12 -20.33 6.69 0.87
N TYR A 13 -19.51 5.65 0.93
CA TYR A 13 -18.05 5.76 0.92
C TYR A 13 -17.45 4.78 -0.08
N TYR A 14 -16.57 5.31 -0.91
CA TYR A 14 -15.77 4.58 -1.89
C TYR A 14 -14.34 4.55 -1.38
N GLN A 15 -13.77 3.36 -1.25
CA GLN A 15 -12.43 3.18 -0.71
C GLN A 15 -11.60 2.29 -1.64
N ARG A 16 -10.33 2.66 -1.84
CA ARG A 16 -9.33 1.77 -2.44
C ARG A 16 -8.25 1.48 -1.43
N GLN A 17 -7.79 0.24 -1.39
CA GLN A 17 -6.70 -0.21 -0.54
C GLN A 17 -5.69 -1.04 -1.33
N ALA A 18 -4.41 -0.77 -1.14
CA ALA A 18 -3.32 -1.58 -1.68
C ALA A 18 -2.31 -1.87 -0.58
N ALA A 19 -1.87 -3.12 -0.51
CA ALA A 19 -0.92 -3.59 0.47
C ALA A 19 0.39 -3.99 -0.22
N PHE A 20 1.51 -3.56 0.34
CA PHE A 20 2.85 -4.02 -0.02
C PHE A 20 3.44 -4.76 1.18
N LEU A 21 3.90 -6.00 0.98
CA LEU A 21 4.69 -6.70 1.97
C LEU A 21 6.11 -6.12 1.95
N ILE A 22 6.57 -5.60 3.09
CA ILE A 22 7.89 -4.95 3.20
C ILE A 22 8.91 -5.83 3.94
N GLU A 23 8.45 -6.73 4.81
CA GLU A 23 9.20 -7.79 5.49
C GLU A 23 8.25 -8.98 5.73
N PRO A 24 8.75 -10.18 6.07
CA PRO A 24 7.87 -11.25 6.55
C PRO A 24 6.91 -10.74 7.64
N GLU A 25 5.62 -10.98 7.45
CA GLU A 25 4.55 -10.57 8.38
C GLU A 25 4.38 -9.06 8.58
N ARG A 26 5.09 -8.21 7.83
CA ARG A 26 4.94 -6.75 7.88
C ARG A 26 4.50 -6.19 6.54
N ALA A 27 3.31 -5.61 6.50
CA ALA A 27 2.79 -4.93 5.32
C ALA A 27 2.59 -3.43 5.58
N ILE A 28 2.77 -2.63 4.54
CA ILE A 28 2.27 -1.25 4.47
C ILE A 28 1.00 -1.26 3.63
N VAL A 29 -0.07 -0.68 4.16
CA VAL A 29 -1.35 -0.52 3.47
C VAL A 29 -1.57 0.95 3.14
N PHE A 30 -1.65 1.26 1.85
CA PHE A 30 -2.12 2.55 1.36
C PHE A 30 -3.63 2.50 1.23
N SER A 31 -4.32 3.57 1.62
CA SER A 31 -5.76 3.69 1.44
C SER A 31 -6.15 5.10 1.01
N THR A 32 -7.15 5.19 0.14
CA THR A 32 -7.82 6.44 -0.22
C THR A 32 -9.33 6.25 -0.09
N THR A 33 -10.02 7.26 0.41
CA THR A 33 -11.47 7.21 0.68
C THR A 33 -12.14 8.48 0.17
N SER A 34 -13.29 8.33 -0.50
CA SER A 34 -14.08 9.43 -1.05
C SER A 34 -15.58 9.22 -0.76
N GLN A 35 -16.34 10.32 -0.65
CA GLN A 35 -17.81 10.28 -0.56
C GLN A 35 -18.50 10.22 -1.93
N THR A 36 -17.71 10.28 -3.01
CA THR A 36 -18.16 10.14 -4.39
C THR A 36 -17.31 9.12 -5.12
N ASP A 37 -17.78 8.64 -6.28
CA ASP A 37 -16.95 7.86 -7.20
C ASP A 37 -15.63 8.60 -7.48
N PHE A 38 -14.55 7.82 -7.64
CA PHE A 38 -13.25 8.37 -8.04
C PHE A 38 -13.30 8.79 -9.50
N SER A 39 -12.82 9.98 -9.81
CA SER A 39 -12.67 10.44 -11.20
C SER A 39 -11.57 9.65 -11.93
N VAL A 40 -11.51 9.82 -13.25
CA VAL A 40 -10.43 9.25 -14.07
C VAL A 40 -9.07 9.80 -13.62
N GLU A 41 -8.98 11.09 -13.32
CA GLU A 41 -7.76 11.74 -12.81
C GLU A 41 -7.35 11.17 -11.46
N GLN A 42 -8.27 11.09 -10.49
CA GLN A 42 -8.01 10.50 -9.18
C GLN A 42 -7.61 9.03 -9.27
N THR A 43 -8.12 8.32 -10.28
CA THR A 43 -7.70 6.95 -10.57
C THR A 43 -6.27 6.90 -11.07
N GLN A 44 -5.89 7.77 -12.01
CA GLN A 44 -4.51 7.83 -12.48
C GLN A 44 -3.54 8.24 -11.36
N ASP A 45 -3.91 9.21 -10.52
CA ASP A 45 -3.09 9.66 -9.39
C ASP A 45 -2.87 8.54 -8.37
N TRP A 46 -3.91 7.74 -8.09
CA TRP A 46 -3.79 6.57 -7.24
C TRP A 46 -2.80 5.55 -7.82
N GLU A 47 -2.91 5.22 -9.11
CA GLU A 47 -1.97 4.30 -9.75
C GLU A 47 -0.54 4.85 -9.73
N ASN A 48 -0.36 6.15 -9.99
CA ASN A 48 0.95 6.81 -9.93
C ASN A 48 1.55 6.77 -8.52
N LEU A 49 0.73 6.99 -7.49
CA LEU A 49 1.15 6.89 -6.10
C LEU A 49 1.65 5.48 -5.78
N LEU A 50 0.89 4.44 -6.13
CA LEU A 50 1.29 3.06 -5.88
C LEU A 50 2.57 2.68 -6.65
N ALA A 51 2.67 3.10 -7.91
CA ALA A 51 3.85 2.85 -8.74
C ALA A 51 5.11 3.59 -8.24
N SER A 52 4.93 4.72 -7.54
CA SER A 52 6.05 5.48 -6.96
C SER A 52 6.63 4.83 -5.71
N PHE A 53 5.92 3.89 -5.08
CA PHE A 53 6.36 3.26 -3.84
C PHE A 53 7.52 2.29 -4.08
N GLN A 54 8.67 2.59 -3.48
CA GLN A 54 9.83 1.72 -3.44
C GLN A 54 10.11 1.34 -1.98
N PRO A 55 9.87 0.08 -1.58
CA PRO A 55 10.19 -0.36 -0.23
C PRO A 55 11.71 -0.29 -0.02
N ARG A 56 12.13 0.32 1.09
CA ARG A 56 13.53 0.23 1.53
C ARG A 56 13.74 -1.15 2.12
N VAL A 57 14.08 -2.12 1.28
CA VAL A 57 14.62 -3.40 1.76
C VAL A 57 15.98 -3.07 2.36
N SER A 58 16.10 -3.16 3.68
CA SER A 58 17.41 -3.26 4.30
C SER A 58 18.02 -4.56 3.81
N ASP A 59 19.05 -4.48 2.96
CA ASP A 59 19.91 -5.60 2.65
C ASP A 59 20.44 -6.12 3.99
N THR A 60 19.75 -7.10 4.56
CA THR A 60 20.29 -7.90 5.64
C THR A 60 21.24 -8.86 4.96
N SER A 61 22.39 -8.32 4.53
CA SER A 61 23.51 -9.14 4.10
C SER A 61 23.75 -10.14 5.24
N PRO A 62 23.73 -11.47 5.00
CA PRO A 62 24.08 -12.39 6.04
C PRO A 62 25.52 -12.05 6.40
N ALA A 63 25.71 -11.52 7.62
CA ALA A 63 27.00 -11.54 8.26
C ALA A 63 27.34 -13.02 8.43
N ASN A 64 27.93 -13.62 7.40
CA ASN A 64 28.69 -14.84 7.55
C ASN A 64 29.80 -14.48 8.51
N GLY A 65 29.60 -14.90 9.76
CA GLY A 65 30.62 -14.87 10.79
C GLY A 65 31.84 -15.59 10.25
N SER A 66 32.86 -14.84 9.91
CA SER A 66 34.22 -15.34 9.80
C SER A 66 34.69 -15.65 11.22
N GLU A 67 34.30 -16.81 11.74
CA GLU A 67 35.06 -17.47 12.79
C GLU A 67 36.35 -17.98 12.14
N GLN A 68 37.45 -17.24 12.30
CA GLN A 68 38.81 -17.74 12.10
C GLN A 68 39.77 -17.00 13.04
N GLU A 69 40.04 -17.63 14.17
CA GLU A 69 41.35 -17.63 14.83
C GLU A 69 41.77 -19.09 15.03
#